data_AF-D0EW68-F1
#
_entry.id   AF-D0EW68-F1
#
_cell.length_a   1.000
_cell.length_b   1.000
_cell.length_c   1.000
_cell.angle_alpha   90.00
_cell.angle_beta   90.00
_cell.angle_gamma   90.00
#
_symmetry.space_group_name_H-M   'P 1'
#
loop_
_entity.id
_entity.type
_entity.pdbx_description
1 polymer ?
#
loop_
_entity_poly.entity_id
_entity_poly.type
_entity_poly.pdbx_seq_one_letter_code
_entity_poly.pdbx_strand_id
1 'polypeptide(L)'
;LANFEKNVSQAIHKYNAYRKAASVIAKYPHKIKSGAEAKKLPGVGTKIAEKIDEFLATGKLRKLEKIRQDDTSSSINFLTRVSGIGPSAARKFVDEGIKTLEDLRKNEDKLNHHQRIGLKYFGDFEKRIPREEMLQMQDIVLNEVKKVDSEYIATVCGSFRRGAESSGDMDVLLTHPSFTSESTKQPKLLHQVVEQLPKVHFITDTLSKGETKFMGVCQLPSKNDEKECPHRRIDIRLIPKDQYYCGVLYFTGSDIFNKNMRAHALEKGFTINEYTIRPLGVTGVAGEPLPVDSEK
;
A
#
# COMPACT_ATOMS: atom_id res chain seq x y z
N LEU A 1 -11.53 -13.60 5.41
CA LEU A 1 -10.55 -14.68 5.69
C LEU A 1 -9.11 -14.18 5.63
N ALA A 2 -8.66 -13.58 4.52
CA ALA A 2 -7.29 -13.05 4.42
C ALA A 2 -6.91 -12.15 5.62
N ASN A 3 -7.70 -11.12 5.91
CA ASN A 3 -7.42 -10.18 7.01
C ASN A 3 -7.36 -10.90 8.37
N PHE A 4 -8.24 -11.86 8.63
CA PHE A 4 -8.16 -12.67 9.85
C PHE A 4 -6.83 -13.42 9.97
N GLU A 5 -6.38 -14.08 8.88
CA GLU A 5 -5.10 -14.80 8.90
C GLU A 5 -3.91 -13.85 9.12
N LYS A 6 -3.95 -12.62 8.58
CA LYS A 6 -2.90 -11.62 8.80
C LYS A 6 -2.93 -11.04 10.22
N ASN A 7 -4.10 -10.60 10.66
CA ASN A 7 -4.26 -9.77 11.84
C ASN A 7 -4.35 -10.60 13.12
N VAL A 8 -5.09 -11.72 13.08
CA VAL A 8 -5.34 -12.55 14.26
C VAL A 8 -4.37 -13.72 14.30
N SER A 9 -4.30 -14.52 13.22
CA SER A 9 -3.46 -15.71 13.17
C SER A 9 -1.99 -15.43 12.86
N GLN A 10 -1.65 -14.19 12.45
CA GLN A 10 -0.30 -13.78 12.05
C GLN A 10 0.35 -14.68 10.98
N ALA A 11 -0.46 -15.32 10.12
CA ALA A 11 -0.05 -16.27 9.11
C ALA A 11 0.03 -15.61 7.72
N ILE A 12 1.17 -14.97 7.42
CA ILE A 12 1.34 -14.16 6.20
C ILE A 12 1.19 -14.95 4.89
N HIS A 13 1.63 -16.21 4.85
CA HIS A 13 1.47 -17.07 3.68
C HIS A 13 -0.01 -17.39 3.40
N LYS A 14 -0.80 -17.66 4.44
CA LYS A 14 -2.25 -17.88 4.29
C LYS A 14 -2.97 -16.60 3.86
N TYR A 15 -2.60 -15.44 4.43
CA TYR A 15 -3.09 -14.14 3.97
C TYR A 15 -2.86 -13.95 2.47
N ASN A 16 -1.62 -14.19 2.00
CA ASN A 16 -1.27 -14.05 0.59
C ASN A 16 -2.03 -15.07 -0.28
N ALA A 17 -2.20 -16.32 0.17
CA ALA A 17 -2.95 -17.34 -0.54
C ALA A 17 -4.42 -16.93 -0.75
N TYR A 18 -5.10 -16.47 0.30
CA TYR A 18 -6.49 -15.98 0.18
C TYR A 18 -6.60 -14.76 -0.74
N ARG A 19 -5.63 -13.83 -0.70
CA ARG A 19 -5.64 -12.66 -1.60
C ARG A 19 -5.37 -13.03 -3.06
N LYS A 20 -4.49 -14.00 -3.32
CA LYS A 20 -4.24 -14.53 -4.67
C LYS A 20 -5.51 -15.18 -5.22
N ALA A 21 -6.17 -16.03 -4.43
CA ALA A 21 -7.45 -16.64 -4.79
C ALA A 21 -8.55 -15.59 -5.07
N ALA A 22 -8.70 -14.59 -4.21
CA ALA A 22 -9.66 -13.52 -4.42
C ALA A 22 -9.37 -12.71 -5.70
N SER A 23 -8.10 -12.41 -5.99
CA SER A 23 -7.68 -11.67 -7.18
C SER A 23 -7.97 -12.43 -8.48
N VAL A 24 -7.68 -13.73 -8.53
CA VAL A 24 -7.96 -14.53 -9.74
C VAL A 24 -9.46 -14.73 -9.95
N ILE A 25 -10.24 -14.92 -8.87
CA ILE A 25 -11.70 -15.03 -8.93
C ILE A 25 -12.32 -13.70 -9.38
N ALA A 26 -11.83 -12.56 -8.88
CA ALA A 26 -12.37 -11.24 -9.23
C ALA A 26 -12.21 -10.89 -10.72
N LYS A 27 -11.21 -11.47 -11.40
CA LYS A 27 -10.97 -11.29 -12.84
C LYS A 27 -11.63 -12.39 -13.70
N TYR A 28 -12.24 -13.39 -13.07
CA TYR A 28 -12.87 -14.48 -13.79
C TYR A 28 -14.17 -13.98 -14.46
N PRO A 29 -14.35 -14.16 -15.78
CA PRO A 29 -15.42 -13.49 -16.53
C PRO A 29 -16.79 -14.15 -16.38
N HIS A 30 -16.91 -15.21 -15.56
CA HIS A 30 -18.16 -15.94 -15.37
C HIS A 30 -18.56 -15.96 -13.91
N LYS A 31 -19.88 -15.98 -13.67
CA LYS A 31 -20.42 -16.23 -12.34
C LYS A 31 -20.18 -17.70 -11.97
N ILE A 32 -19.27 -17.92 -11.04
CA ILE A 32 -18.90 -19.25 -10.52
C ILE A 32 -20.14 -19.94 -9.93
N LYS A 33 -20.33 -21.21 -10.28
CA LYS A 33 -21.45 -22.05 -9.86
C LYS A 33 -21.06 -23.17 -8.90
N SER A 34 -19.77 -23.47 -8.76
CA SER A 34 -19.28 -24.47 -7.80
C SER A 34 -17.83 -24.21 -7.37
N GLY A 35 -17.44 -24.77 -6.23
CA GLY A 35 -16.05 -24.80 -5.77
C GLY A 35 -15.15 -25.59 -6.73
N ALA A 36 -15.66 -26.65 -7.36
CA ALA A 36 -14.93 -27.43 -8.36
C ALA A 36 -14.57 -26.61 -9.60
N GLU A 37 -15.48 -25.75 -10.07
CA GLU A 37 -15.21 -24.77 -11.12
C GLU A 37 -14.12 -23.78 -10.70
N ALA A 38 -14.25 -23.19 -9.51
CA ALA A 38 -13.27 -22.24 -8.98
C ALA A 38 -11.88 -22.86 -8.80
N LYS A 39 -11.80 -24.15 -8.42
CA LYS A 39 -10.55 -24.90 -8.19
C LYS A 39 -9.68 -25.02 -9.45
N LYS A 40 -10.27 -24.85 -10.65
CA LYS A 40 -9.52 -24.81 -11.91
C LYS A 40 -8.64 -23.55 -12.03
N LEU A 41 -8.91 -22.51 -11.25
CA LEU A 41 -8.17 -21.26 -11.27
C LEU A 41 -6.85 -21.37 -10.47
N PRO A 42 -5.73 -20.85 -10.99
CA PRO A 42 -4.44 -20.92 -10.31
C PRO A 42 -4.47 -20.13 -8.99
N GLY A 43 -4.28 -20.83 -7.88
CA GLY A 43 -4.34 -20.26 -6.52
C GLY A 43 -5.60 -20.64 -5.73
N VAL A 44 -6.56 -21.35 -6.31
CA VAL A 44 -7.73 -21.89 -5.60
C VAL A 44 -7.50 -23.38 -5.32
N GLY A 45 -7.12 -23.71 -4.07
CA GLY A 45 -6.97 -25.09 -3.62
C GLY A 45 -8.26 -25.70 -3.06
N THR A 46 -8.21 -26.99 -2.71
CA THR A 46 -9.35 -27.76 -2.14
C THR A 46 -10.04 -27.03 -0.99
N LYS A 47 -9.28 -26.51 -0.02
CA LYS A 47 -9.84 -25.81 1.16
C LYS A 47 -10.59 -24.52 0.80
N ILE A 48 -10.28 -23.87 -0.31
CA ILE A 48 -11.00 -22.66 -0.76
C ILE A 48 -12.23 -23.07 -1.55
N ALA A 49 -12.12 -24.09 -2.42
CA ALA A 49 -13.24 -24.67 -3.14
C ALA A 49 -14.37 -25.11 -2.21
N GLU A 50 -14.07 -25.87 -1.16
CA GLU A 50 -15.07 -26.28 -0.15
C GLU A 50 -15.80 -25.09 0.52
N LYS A 51 -15.08 -23.98 0.74
CA LYS A 51 -15.68 -22.76 1.32
C LYS A 51 -16.57 -22.03 0.32
N ILE A 52 -16.23 -22.11 -0.98
CA ILE A 52 -17.06 -21.57 -2.05
C ILE A 52 -18.35 -22.38 -2.15
N ASP A 53 -18.28 -23.72 -2.09
CA ASP A 53 -19.47 -24.57 -2.08
C ASP A 53 -20.39 -24.28 -0.87
N GLU A 54 -19.82 -24.17 0.34
CA GLU A 54 -20.60 -23.76 1.54
C GLU A 54 -21.26 -22.39 1.35
N PHE A 55 -20.53 -21.42 0.80
CA PHE A 55 -21.04 -20.06 0.58
C PHE A 55 -22.13 -20.02 -0.50
N LEU A 56 -21.97 -20.75 -1.60
CA LEU A 56 -22.98 -20.82 -2.66
C LEU A 56 -24.26 -21.49 -2.18
N ALA A 57 -24.15 -22.53 -1.33
CA ALA A 57 -25.31 -23.24 -0.80
C ALA A 57 -26.06 -22.47 0.29
N THR A 58 -25.36 -21.69 1.12
CA THR A 58 -25.95 -21.11 2.35
C THR A 58 -25.96 -19.58 2.38
N GLY A 59 -25.28 -18.92 1.44
CA GLY A 59 -25.05 -17.47 1.45
C GLY A 59 -24.09 -16.98 2.54
N LYS A 60 -23.53 -17.88 3.36
CA LYS A 60 -22.65 -17.55 4.48
C LYS A 60 -21.55 -18.58 4.65
N LEU A 61 -20.62 -18.32 5.57
CA LEU A 61 -19.53 -19.24 5.89
C LEU A 61 -19.41 -19.37 7.41
N ARG A 62 -19.70 -20.55 7.96
CA ARG A 62 -19.72 -20.80 9.41
C ARG A 62 -18.40 -20.41 10.09
N LYS A 63 -17.28 -20.62 9.41
CA LYS A 63 -15.96 -20.18 9.90
C LYS A 63 -15.90 -18.67 10.12
N LEU A 64 -16.46 -17.86 9.22
CA LEU A 64 -16.48 -16.40 9.39
C LEU A 64 -17.48 -15.96 10.44
N GLU A 65 -18.64 -16.62 10.55
CA GLU A 65 -19.62 -16.34 11.60
C GLU A 65 -18.99 -16.55 13.00
N LYS A 66 -18.28 -17.66 13.21
CA LYS A 66 -17.55 -17.89 14.46
C LYS A 66 -16.46 -16.85 14.73
N ILE A 67 -15.73 -16.42 13.70
CA ILE A 67 -14.70 -15.38 13.82
C ILE A 67 -15.33 -14.02 14.20
N ARG A 68 -16.51 -13.71 13.69
CA ARG A 68 -17.23 -12.46 14.00
C ARG A 68 -17.74 -12.42 15.44
N GLN A 69 -18.06 -13.59 16.01
CA GLN A 69 -18.50 -13.75 17.40
C GLN A 69 -17.34 -13.77 18.41
N ASP A 70 -16.09 -13.85 17.95
CA ASP A 70 -14.92 -13.87 18.82
C ASP A 70 -14.46 -12.43 19.12
N ASP A 71 -14.72 -11.95 20.34
CA ASP A 71 -14.44 -10.58 20.76
C ASP A 71 -12.96 -10.19 20.59
N THR A 72 -12.03 -11.10 20.88
CA THR A 72 -10.60 -10.88 20.70
C THR A 72 -10.26 -10.68 19.22
N SER A 73 -10.76 -11.55 18.33
CA SER A 73 -10.57 -11.42 16.89
C SER A 73 -11.17 -10.13 16.35
N SER A 74 -12.37 -9.77 16.79
CA SER A 74 -13.06 -8.54 16.40
C SER A 74 -12.27 -7.30 16.84
N SER A 75 -11.80 -7.27 18.09
CA SER A 75 -11.00 -6.19 18.65
C SER A 75 -9.66 -6.03 17.92
N ILE A 76 -8.92 -7.12 17.71
CA ILE A 76 -7.65 -7.09 16.96
C ILE A 76 -7.88 -6.58 15.53
N ASN A 77 -8.89 -7.11 14.82
CA ASN A 77 -9.19 -6.65 13.46
C ASN A 77 -9.58 -5.17 13.43
N PHE A 78 -10.33 -4.68 14.43
CA PHE A 78 -10.66 -3.27 14.54
C PHE A 78 -9.42 -2.40 14.71
N LEU A 79 -8.57 -2.69 15.70
CA LEU A 79 -7.39 -1.87 16.01
C LEU A 79 -6.38 -1.85 14.86
N THR A 80 -6.22 -2.95 14.11
CA THR A 80 -5.32 -2.99 12.94
C THR A 80 -5.75 -2.10 11.76
N ARG A 81 -6.95 -1.50 11.81
CA ARG A 81 -7.38 -0.49 10.82
C ARG A 81 -6.72 0.88 11.07
N VAL A 82 -6.24 1.14 12.30
CA VAL A 82 -5.49 2.36 12.62
C VAL A 82 -4.10 2.28 12.01
N SER A 83 -3.73 3.26 11.18
CA SER A 83 -2.40 3.32 10.57
C SER A 83 -1.30 3.31 11.64
N GLY A 84 -0.32 2.43 11.50
CA GLY A 84 0.75 2.24 12.50
C GLY A 84 0.47 1.16 13.56
N ILE A 85 -0.77 0.64 13.65
CA ILE A 85 -1.09 -0.51 14.51
C ILE A 85 -1.08 -1.80 13.69
N GLY A 86 0.00 -2.57 13.81
CA GLY A 86 0.11 -3.91 13.23
C GLY A 86 -0.49 -5.02 14.12
N PRO A 87 -0.52 -6.28 13.63
CA PRO A 87 -1.06 -7.43 14.37
C PRO A 87 -0.50 -7.60 15.79
N SER A 88 0.81 -7.36 15.96
CA SER A 88 1.46 -7.48 17.27
C SER A 88 1.01 -6.39 18.24
N ALA A 89 0.96 -5.13 17.79
CA ALA A 89 0.53 -4.01 18.62
C ALA A 89 -0.95 -4.11 18.98
N ALA A 90 -1.80 -4.49 18.02
CA ALA A 90 -3.23 -4.71 18.27
C ALA A 90 -3.48 -5.77 19.34
N ARG A 91 -2.76 -6.90 19.29
CA ARG A 91 -2.87 -7.94 20.34
C ARG A 91 -2.42 -7.40 21.70
N LYS A 92 -1.27 -6.73 21.76
CA LYS A 92 -0.78 -6.09 22.99
C LYS A 92 -1.79 -5.10 23.59
N PHE A 93 -2.42 -4.26 22.77
CA PHE A 93 -3.45 -3.34 23.24
C PHE A 93 -4.67 -4.08 23.80
N VAL A 94 -5.13 -5.14 23.13
CA VAL A 94 -6.23 -5.97 23.64
C VAL A 94 -5.88 -6.62 24.98
N ASP A 95 -4.65 -7.12 25.13
CA ASP A 95 -4.16 -7.70 26.38
C ASP A 95 -4.10 -6.64 27.52
N GLU A 96 -3.85 -5.38 27.17
CA GLU A 96 -3.93 -4.23 28.09
C GLU A 96 -5.35 -3.67 28.28
N GLY A 97 -6.38 -4.31 27.70
CA GLY A 97 -7.78 -3.89 27.80
C GLY A 97 -8.19 -2.75 26.85
N ILE A 98 -7.29 -2.29 25.97
CA ILE A 98 -7.53 -1.22 24.99
C ILE A 98 -8.05 -1.87 23.70
N LYS A 99 -9.37 -1.80 23.47
CA LYS A 99 -10.02 -2.53 22.37
C LYS A 99 -10.95 -1.69 21.49
N THR A 100 -11.25 -0.47 21.90
CA THR A 100 -12.13 0.46 21.18
C THR A 100 -11.39 1.72 20.73
N LEU A 101 -12.03 2.51 19.87
CA LEU A 101 -11.51 3.82 19.46
C LEU A 101 -11.41 4.79 20.64
N GLU A 102 -12.37 4.71 21.57
CA GLU A 102 -12.40 5.53 22.77
C GLU A 102 -11.25 5.17 23.72
N ASP A 103 -10.96 3.87 23.89
CA ASP A 103 -9.83 3.44 24.69
C ASP A 103 -8.51 3.98 24.13
N LEU A 104 -8.32 3.95 22.81
CA LEU A 104 -7.14 4.51 22.15
C LEU A 104 -7.00 6.02 22.41
N ARG A 105 -8.11 6.78 22.32
CA ARG A 105 -8.12 8.23 22.59
C ARG A 105 -7.81 8.56 24.04
N LYS A 106 -8.20 7.70 24.98
CA LYS A 106 -7.88 7.87 26.41
C LYS A 106 -6.43 7.48 26.77
N ASN A 107 -5.75 6.74 25.90
CA ASN A 107 -4.41 6.19 26.13
C ASN A 107 -3.42 6.63 25.02
N GLU A 108 -3.52 7.86 24.53
CA GLU A 108 -2.63 8.37 23.46
C GLU A 108 -1.16 8.37 23.87
N ASP A 109 -0.86 8.48 25.17
CA ASP A 109 0.48 8.39 25.74
C ASP A 109 1.16 7.04 25.41
N LYS A 110 0.39 5.95 25.30
CA LYS A 110 0.88 4.61 24.93
C LYS A 110 1.10 4.43 23.43
N LEU A 111 0.65 5.36 22.61
CA LEU A 111 0.78 5.31 21.16
C LEU A 111 2.09 5.96 20.72
N ASN A 112 2.78 5.34 19.76
CA ASN A 112 3.88 6.01 19.09
C ASN A 112 3.37 7.10 18.12
N HIS A 113 4.28 7.92 17.60
CA HIS A 113 3.94 9.03 16.71
C HIS A 113 3.06 8.63 15.51
N HIS A 114 3.43 7.59 14.77
CA HIS A 114 2.65 7.09 13.63
C HIS A 114 1.23 6.70 14.09
N GLN A 115 1.12 5.94 15.18
CA GLN A 115 -0.17 5.49 15.71
C GLN A 115 -1.07 6.65 16.15
N ARG A 116 -0.51 7.71 16.76
CA ARG A 116 -1.28 8.91 17.13
C ARG A 116 -1.87 9.60 15.90
N ILE A 117 -1.08 9.79 14.85
CA ILE A 117 -1.58 10.37 13.59
C ILE A 117 -2.60 9.44 12.92
N GLY A 118 -2.35 8.13 12.94
CA GLY A 118 -3.29 7.13 12.44
C GLY A 118 -4.63 7.14 13.18
N LEU A 119 -4.61 7.40 14.49
CA LEU A 119 -5.81 7.57 15.31
C LEU A 119 -6.53 8.89 15.00
N LYS A 120 -5.77 9.99 14.93
CA LYS A 120 -6.27 11.35 14.61
C LYS A 120 -7.09 11.35 13.33
N TYR A 121 -6.61 10.68 12.27
CA TYR A 121 -7.25 10.64 10.96
C TYR A 121 -7.94 9.32 10.63
N PHE A 122 -8.28 8.51 11.64
CA PHE A 122 -8.87 7.18 11.44
C PHE A 122 -10.05 7.17 10.45
N GLY A 123 -11.00 8.10 10.63
CA GLY A 123 -12.18 8.20 9.76
C GLY A 123 -11.88 8.73 8.37
N ASP A 124 -10.85 9.57 8.21
CA ASP A 124 -10.48 10.15 6.92
C ASP A 124 -9.67 9.18 6.06
N PHE A 125 -8.78 8.40 6.67
CA PHE A 125 -7.97 7.39 5.96
C PHE A 125 -8.78 6.22 5.42
N GLU A 126 -10.02 6.01 5.89
CA GLU A 126 -10.92 5.00 5.33
C GLU A 126 -11.74 5.51 4.14
N LYS A 127 -11.76 6.83 3.89
CA LYS A 127 -12.45 7.41 2.73
C LYS A 127 -11.58 7.28 1.49
N ARG A 128 -12.17 6.82 0.38
CA ARG A 128 -11.50 6.85 -0.93
C ARG A 128 -11.32 8.29 -1.42
N ILE A 129 -10.38 8.45 -2.35
CA ILE A 129 -10.06 9.72 -3.02
C ILE A 129 -10.59 9.64 -4.45
N PRO A 130 -11.59 10.43 -4.84
CA PRO A 130 -12.05 10.51 -6.24
C PRO A 130 -10.91 10.89 -7.19
N ARG A 131 -10.99 10.43 -8.44
CA ARG A 131 -9.97 10.74 -9.45
C ARG A 131 -9.81 12.23 -9.72
N GLU A 132 -10.90 12.99 -9.64
CA GLU A 132 -10.88 14.46 -9.76
C GLU A 132 -10.05 15.12 -8.66
N GLU A 133 -10.23 14.70 -7.41
CA GLU A 133 -9.42 15.15 -6.27
C GLU A 133 -7.94 14.76 -6.46
N MET A 134 -7.67 13.55 -6.95
CA MET A 134 -6.30 13.11 -7.27
C MET A 134 -5.61 13.96 -8.34
N LEU A 135 -6.36 14.46 -9.34
CA LEU A 135 -5.82 15.37 -10.37
C LEU A 135 -5.42 16.72 -9.77
N GLN A 136 -6.26 17.28 -8.87
CA GLN A 136 -5.95 18.51 -8.16
C GLN A 136 -4.70 18.34 -7.26
N MET A 137 -4.61 17.21 -6.55
CA MET A 137 -3.43 16.87 -5.75
C MET A 137 -2.17 16.71 -6.62
N GLN A 138 -2.30 16.07 -7.79
CA GLN A 138 -1.23 15.92 -8.77
C GLN A 138 -0.71 17.29 -9.22
N ASP A 139 -1.60 18.21 -9.58
CA ASP A 139 -1.22 19.54 -10.04
C ASP A 139 -0.44 20.31 -8.98
N ILE A 140 -0.86 20.26 -7.71
CA ILE A 140 -0.13 20.89 -6.61
C ILE A 140 1.27 20.28 -6.49
N VAL A 141 1.38 18.95 -6.41
CA VAL A 141 2.66 18.28 -6.21
C VAL A 141 3.63 18.56 -7.36
N LEU A 142 3.19 18.43 -8.61
CA LEU A 142 4.07 18.66 -9.77
C LEU A 142 4.54 20.11 -9.83
N ASN A 143 3.66 21.08 -9.57
CA ASN A 143 4.03 22.50 -9.58
C ASN A 143 4.97 22.87 -8.43
N GLU A 144 4.71 22.40 -7.21
CA GLU A 144 5.57 22.69 -6.06
C GLU A 144 6.93 22.02 -6.16
N VAL A 145 6.99 20.78 -6.66
CA VAL A 145 8.27 20.10 -6.94
C VAL A 145 9.10 20.88 -7.95
N LYS A 146 8.47 21.37 -9.03
CA LYS A 146 9.14 22.17 -10.07
C LYS A 146 9.69 23.50 -9.55
N LYS A 147 9.07 24.09 -8.52
CA LYS A 147 9.57 25.32 -7.86
C LYS A 147 10.81 25.08 -7.00
N VAL A 148 11.00 23.85 -6.49
CA VAL A 148 12.21 23.48 -5.72
C VAL A 148 13.39 23.34 -6.68
N ASP A 149 13.22 22.54 -7.73
CA ASP A 149 14.18 22.40 -8.82
C ASP A 149 13.44 21.95 -10.08
N SER A 150 13.73 22.59 -11.21
CA SER A 150 13.15 22.23 -12.51
C SER A 150 13.62 20.87 -13.04
N GLU A 151 14.71 20.31 -12.50
CA GLU A 151 15.25 19.00 -12.88
C GLU A 151 14.54 17.82 -12.22
N TYR A 152 13.70 18.06 -11.21
CA TYR A 152 12.88 17.00 -10.63
C TYR A 152 11.84 16.50 -11.63
N ILE A 153 11.61 15.18 -11.59
CA ILE A 153 10.48 14.56 -12.25
C ILE A 153 9.67 13.82 -11.18
N ALA A 154 8.46 14.29 -10.92
CA ALA A 154 7.47 13.63 -10.08
C ALA A 154 6.45 12.89 -10.96
N THR A 155 6.23 11.60 -10.67
CA THR A 155 5.25 10.75 -11.34
C THR A 155 4.27 10.21 -10.31
N VAL A 156 2.98 10.51 -10.47
CA VAL A 156 1.94 9.91 -9.62
C VAL A 156 1.71 8.47 -10.08
N CYS A 157 1.90 7.51 -9.17
CA CYS A 157 1.87 6.07 -9.43
C CYS A 157 0.60 5.43 -8.83
N GLY A 158 0.73 4.22 -8.27
CA GLY A 158 -0.34 3.54 -7.55
C GLY A 158 -1.58 3.25 -8.40
N SER A 159 -2.75 3.25 -7.75
CA SER A 159 -4.04 3.09 -8.43
C SER A 159 -4.34 4.17 -9.45
N PHE A 160 -3.81 5.39 -9.23
CA PHE A 160 -4.05 6.52 -10.13
C PHE A 160 -3.47 6.27 -11.51
N ARG A 161 -2.21 5.82 -11.60
CA ARG A 161 -1.54 5.48 -12.86
C ARG A 161 -2.16 4.27 -13.57
N ARG A 162 -2.83 3.38 -12.83
CA ARG A 162 -3.62 2.26 -13.39
C ARG A 162 -5.00 2.68 -13.93
N GLY A 163 -5.32 3.97 -13.90
CA GLY A 163 -6.60 4.49 -14.40
C GLY A 163 -7.79 4.24 -13.47
N ALA A 164 -7.56 4.06 -12.16
CA ALA A 164 -8.68 3.89 -11.23
C ALA A 164 -9.50 5.19 -11.09
N GLU A 165 -10.82 5.05 -11.02
CA GLU A 165 -11.78 6.14 -10.73
C GLU A 165 -11.68 6.67 -9.29
N SER A 166 -11.10 5.87 -8.38
CA SER A 166 -10.76 6.33 -7.04
C SER A 166 -9.53 5.61 -6.46
N SER A 167 -8.74 6.34 -5.69
CA SER A 167 -7.53 5.85 -5.00
C SER A 167 -7.76 5.71 -3.50
N GLY A 168 -6.88 4.96 -2.82
CA GLY A 168 -6.86 4.93 -1.34
C GLY A 168 -6.03 6.09 -0.78
N ASP A 169 -4.97 6.44 -1.50
CA ASP A 169 -3.92 7.37 -1.14
C ASP A 169 -3.24 7.91 -2.42
N MET A 170 -2.26 8.80 -2.24
CA MET A 170 -1.43 9.33 -3.31
C MET A 170 -0.01 8.77 -3.23
N ASP A 171 0.42 8.07 -4.28
CA ASP A 171 1.77 7.54 -4.45
C ASP A 171 2.55 8.42 -5.43
N VAL A 172 3.68 9.00 -5.02
CA VAL A 172 4.51 9.86 -5.88
C VAL A 172 5.92 9.30 -5.99
N LEU A 173 6.29 8.82 -7.18
CA LEU A 173 7.68 8.50 -7.51
C LEU A 173 8.42 9.78 -7.90
N LEU A 174 9.59 9.99 -7.33
CA LEU A 174 10.42 11.17 -7.56
C LEU A 174 11.79 10.75 -8.10
N THR A 175 12.32 11.50 -9.06
CA THR A 175 13.71 11.35 -9.55
C THR A 175 14.37 12.72 -9.69
N HIS A 176 15.70 12.74 -9.60
CA HIS A 176 16.54 13.92 -9.80
C HIS A 176 17.88 13.48 -10.43
N PRO A 177 18.47 14.21 -11.40
CA PRO A 177 19.74 13.86 -12.02
C PRO A 177 20.92 13.70 -11.05
N SER A 178 20.91 14.43 -9.94
CA SER A 178 21.90 14.31 -8.86
C SER A 178 21.81 13.01 -8.03
N PHE A 179 20.80 12.17 -8.24
CA PHE A 179 20.66 10.87 -7.58
C PHE A 179 20.54 9.74 -8.60
N THR A 180 21.59 8.94 -8.68
CA THR A 180 21.73 7.80 -9.59
C THR A 180 22.23 6.59 -8.82
N SER A 181 22.22 5.41 -9.45
CA SER A 181 22.73 4.19 -8.82
C SER A 181 24.24 4.27 -8.49
N GLU A 182 24.98 5.10 -9.24
CA GLU A 182 26.42 5.32 -9.07
C GLU A 182 26.75 6.33 -7.96
N SER A 183 25.94 7.38 -7.80
CA SER A 183 26.27 8.46 -6.86
C SER A 183 25.08 9.31 -6.45
N THR A 184 25.20 9.87 -5.25
CA THR A 184 24.36 10.95 -4.72
C THR A 184 25.18 12.24 -4.67
N LYS A 185 25.04 13.08 -5.70
CA LYS A 185 25.81 14.33 -5.85
C LYS A 185 25.26 15.48 -5.01
N GLN A 186 23.99 15.40 -4.61
CA GLN A 186 23.30 16.40 -3.81
C GLN A 186 22.62 15.74 -2.62
N PRO A 187 22.88 16.18 -1.37
CA PRO A 187 22.20 15.66 -0.20
C PRO A 187 20.77 16.19 -0.12
N LYS A 188 19.93 15.58 0.73
CA LYS A 188 18.62 16.14 1.13
C LYS A 188 17.60 16.34 -0.01
N LEU A 189 17.75 15.66 -1.15
CA LEU A 189 16.84 15.80 -2.29
C LEU A 189 15.37 15.55 -1.93
N LEU A 190 15.05 14.48 -1.20
CA LEU A 190 13.68 14.26 -0.74
C LEU A 190 13.26 15.26 0.34
N HIS A 191 14.19 15.66 1.20
CA HIS A 191 13.92 16.59 2.29
C HIS A 191 13.48 17.96 1.76
N GLN A 192 14.14 18.48 0.72
CA GLN A 192 13.80 19.76 0.10
C GLN A 192 12.36 19.77 -0.45
N VAL A 193 11.93 18.70 -1.12
CA VAL A 193 10.55 18.56 -1.60
C VAL A 193 9.54 18.47 -0.44
N VAL A 194 9.85 17.66 0.58
CA VAL A 194 9.00 17.49 1.77
C VAL A 194 8.96 18.76 2.63
N GLU A 195 9.93 19.67 2.52
CA GLU A 195 9.93 20.97 3.21
C GLU A 195 9.20 22.05 2.41
N GLN A 196 9.04 21.89 1.10
CA GLN A 196 8.28 22.83 0.26
C GLN A 196 6.77 22.63 0.40
N LEU A 197 6.30 21.39 0.36
CA LEU A 197 4.85 21.08 0.38
C LEU A 197 4.11 21.53 1.66
N PRO A 198 4.71 21.56 2.87
CA PRO A 198 4.11 22.17 4.05
C PRO A 198 3.98 23.70 3.98
N LYS A 199 4.84 24.40 3.22
CA LYS A 199 4.77 25.87 3.08
C LYS A 199 3.52 26.33 2.33
N VAL A 200 2.96 25.45 1.51
CA VAL A 200 1.67 25.66 0.84
C VAL A 200 0.52 24.91 1.54
N HIS A 201 0.75 24.48 2.78
CA HIS A 201 -0.20 23.72 3.61
C HIS A 201 -0.71 22.42 2.99
N PHE A 202 0.00 21.87 1.99
CA PHE A 202 -0.43 20.63 1.34
C PHE A 202 -0.06 19.40 2.18
N ILE A 203 1.18 19.30 2.68
CA ILE A 203 1.56 18.26 3.67
C ILE A 203 1.26 18.80 5.07
N THR A 204 0.47 18.05 5.84
CA THR A 204 0.00 18.46 7.18
C THR A 204 0.68 17.70 8.31
N ASP A 205 1.02 16.42 8.11
CA ASP A 205 1.63 15.57 9.12
C ASP A 205 2.62 14.58 8.50
N THR A 206 3.62 14.17 9.28
CA THR A 206 4.62 13.16 8.88
C THR A 206 4.42 11.89 9.70
N LEU A 207 4.38 10.72 9.07
CA LEU A 207 4.40 9.42 9.76
C LEU A 207 5.83 8.89 9.90
N SER A 208 6.59 8.97 8.82
CA SER A 208 8.02 8.64 8.78
C SER A 208 8.72 9.37 7.64
N LYS A 209 9.97 9.77 7.83
CA LYS A 209 10.79 10.43 6.82
C LYS A 209 12.21 9.85 6.86
N GLY A 210 12.74 9.50 5.70
CA GLY A 210 14.14 9.11 5.52
C GLY A 210 14.70 9.73 4.23
N GLU A 211 15.88 9.29 3.80
CA GLU A 211 16.54 9.86 2.60
C GLU A 211 15.80 9.57 1.29
N THR A 212 15.20 8.38 1.17
CA THR A 212 14.56 7.93 -0.08
C THR A 212 13.06 7.72 0.03
N LYS A 213 12.48 7.74 1.24
CA LYS A 213 11.05 7.51 1.44
C LYS A 213 10.46 8.47 2.48
N PHE A 214 9.33 9.04 2.12
CA PHE A 214 8.46 9.80 3.00
C PHE A 214 7.08 9.15 3.03
N MET A 215 6.52 9.04 4.23
CA MET A 215 5.13 8.64 4.45
C MET A 215 4.48 9.71 5.32
N GLY A 216 3.41 10.34 4.84
CA GLY A 216 2.77 11.43 5.55
C GLY A 216 1.29 11.60 5.26
N VAL A 217 0.81 12.79 5.57
CA VAL A 217 -0.58 13.20 5.41
C VAL A 217 -0.59 14.49 4.61
N CYS A 218 -1.55 14.58 3.69
CA CYS A 218 -1.79 15.78 2.90
C CYS A 218 -3.27 16.13 2.87
N GLN A 219 -3.58 17.37 2.52
CA GLN A 219 -4.94 17.86 2.40
C GLN A 219 -5.00 18.84 1.23
N LEU A 220 -6.09 18.78 0.46
CA LEU A 220 -6.34 19.84 -0.52
C LEU A 220 -6.78 21.13 0.19
N PRO A 221 -6.33 22.30 -0.29
CA PRO A 221 -6.84 23.56 0.19
C PRO A 221 -8.34 23.66 -0.15
N SER A 222 -9.14 24.04 0.84
CA SER A 222 -10.58 24.26 0.66
C SER A 222 -10.84 25.73 0.35
N LYS A 223 -11.85 26.03 -0.47
CA LYS A 223 -12.28 27.41 -0.72
C LYS A 223 -13.02 27.94 0.52
N ASN A 224 -13.09 29.27 0.65
CA ASN A 224 -13.88 29.91 1.70
C ASN A 224 -15.34 29.39 1.63
N ASP A 225 -15.90 29.08 2.80
CA ASP A 225 -17.25 28.54 3.01
C ASP A 225 -17.50 27.08 2.57
N GLU A 226 -16.50 26.39 2.03
CA GLU A 226 -16.58 24.95 1.76
C GLU A 226 -16.13 24.11 2.96
N LYS A 227 -16.76 22.94 3.14
CA LYS A 227 -16.33 21.96 4.14
C LYS A 227 -14.94 21.46 3.79
N GLU A 228 -14.04 21.44 4.77
CA GLU A 228 -12.67 20.94 4.59
C GLU A 228 -12.62 19.56 3.94
N CYS A 229 -11.74 19.42 2.94
CA CYS A 229 -11.44 18.13 2.33
C CYS A 229 -10.87 17.16 3.38
N PRO A 230 -11.17 15.85 3.30
CA PRO A 230 -10.58 14.87 4.22
C PRO A 230 -9.06 14.85 4.12
N HIS A 231 -8.39 14.58 5.24
CA HIS A 231 -6.95 14.35 5.23
C HIS A 231 -6.62 13.02 4.53
N ARG A 232 -5.65 13.05 3.61
CA ARG A 232 -5.29 11.93 2.74
C ARG A 232 -3.89 11.42 3.06
N ARG A 233 -3.71 10.11 2.94
CA ARG A 233 -2.37 9.50 2.98
C ARG A 233 -1.60 9.85 1.70
N ILE A 234 -0.32 10.16 1.87
CA ILE A 234 0.62 10.37 0.76
C ILE A 234 1.93 9.65 1.05
N ASP A 235 2.47 8.98 0.04
CA ASP A 235 3.77 8.33 0.07
C ASP A 235 4.63 8.87 -1.09
N ILE A 236 5.83 9.36 -0.76
CA ILE A 236 6.78 9.89 -1.74
C ILE A 236 8.03 9.01 -1.71
N ARG A 237 8.43 8.51 -2.87
CA ARG A 237 9.59 7.64 -3.03
C ARG A 237 10.58 8.24 -4.02
N LEU A 238 11.75 8.64 -3.52
CA LEU A 238 12.89 9.02 -4.36
C LEU A 238 13.60 7.75 -4.85
N ILE A 239 13.72 7.60 -6.17
CA ILE A 239 14.37 6.49 -6.86
C ILE A 239 15.56 7.03 -7.69
N PRO A 240 16.67 6.28 -7.81
CA PRO A 240 17.75 6.63 -8.72
C PRO A 240 17.23 6.87 -10.14
N LYS A 241 17.59 7.98 -10.76
CA LYS A 241 17.00 8.40 -12.05
C LYS A 241 17.18 7.36 -13.16
N ASP A 242 18.35 6.73 -13.20
CA ASP A 242 18.71 5.67 -14.14
C ASP A 242 17.98 4.34 -13.90
N GLN A 243 17.28 4.19 -12.78
CA GLN A 243 16.49 3.01 -12.41
C GLN A 243 14.98 3.28 -12.45
N TYR A 244 14.57 4.36 -13.13
CA TYR A 244 13.19 4.82 -13.20
C TYR A 244 12.21 3.70 -13.61
N TYR A 245 12.54 2.90 -14.62
CA TYR A 245 11.61 1.88 -15.14
C TYR A 245 11.31 0.76 -14.13
N CYS A 246 12.30 0.29 -13.38
CA CYS A 246 12.06 -0.66 -12.29
C CYS A 246 11.27 -0.01 -11.13
N GLY A 247 11.57 1.26 -10.83
CA GLY A 247 10.88 2.01 -9.79
C GLY A 247 9.41 2.26 -10.10
N VAL A 248 9.10 2.73 -11.31
CA VAL A 248 7.74 3.03 -11.76
C VAL A 248 6.93 1.75 -11.91
N LEU A 249 7.53 0.65 -12.37
CA LEU A 249 6.88 -0.67 -12.38
C LEU A 249 6.47 -1.09 -10.96
N TYR A 250 7.40 -1.01 -10.01
CA TYR A 250 7.12 -1.32 -8.60
C TYR A 250 5.99 -0.44 -8.04
N PHE A 251 6.07 0.87 -8.23
CA PHE A 251 5.16 1.80 -7.58
C PHE A 251 3.80 1.92 -8.29
N THR A 252 3.71 1.54 -9.56
CA THR A 252 2.43 1.38 -10.28
C THR A 252 1.63 0.20 -9.73
N GLY A 253 2.29 -0.93 -9.46
CA GLY A 253 1.64 -2.12 -8.89
C GLY A 253 0.52 -2.71 -9.76
N SER A 254 -0.53 -3.32 -9.20
CA SER A 254 -0.84 -3.44 -7.77
C SER A 254 0.10 -4.39 -7.00
N ASP A 255 -0.01 -4.40 -5.68
CA ASP A 255 0.82 -5.25 -4.82
C ASP A 255 0.71 -6.76 -5.14
N ILE A 256 -0.48 -7.25 -5.53
CA ILE A 256 -0.67 -8.63 -5.99
C ILE A 256 -0.02 -8.84 -7.36
N PHE A 257 -0.12 -7.88 -8.27
CA PHE A 257 0.55 -7.95 -9.58
C PHE A 257 2.06 -8.06 -9.39
N ASN A 258 2.67 -7.18 -8.59
CA ASN A 258 4.10 -7.22 -8.30
C ASN A 258 4.53 -8.56 -7.68
N LYS A 259 3.76 -9.10 -6.73
CA LYS A 259 4.05 -10.43 -6.15
C LYS A 259 4.04 -11.54 -7.20
N ASN A 260 3.05 -11.53 -8.08
CA ASN A 260 2.95 -12.53 -9.15
C ASN A 260 4.08 -12.38 -10.18
N MET A 261 4.37 -11.16 -10.62
CA MET A 261 5.44 -10.89 -11.58
C MET A 261 6.82 -11.26 -11.03
N ARG A 262 7.10 -10.89 -9.77
CA ARG A 262 8.36 -11.25 -9.10
C ARG A 262 8.49 -12.77 -8.88
N ALA A 263 7.40 -13.45 -8.51
CA ALA A 263 7.40 -14.91 -8.42
C ALA A 263 7.67 -15.56 -9.78
N HIS A 264 7.05 -15.06 -10.84
CA HIS A 264 7.32 -15.54 -12.20
C HIS A 264 8.76 -15.27 -12.64
N ALA A 265 9.33 -14.12 -12.27
CA ALA A 265 10.74 -13.82 -12.54
C ALA A 265 11.65 -14.87 -11.88
N LEU A 266 11.38 -15.27 -10.62
CA LEU A 266 12.15 -16.33 -9.94
C LEU A 266 12.07 -17.66 -10.69
N GLU A 267 10.89 -18.06 -11.16
CA GLU A 267 10.70 -19.25 -11.99
C GLU A 267 11.48 -19.18 -13.32
N LYS A 268 11.71 -17.96 -13.82
CA LYS A 268 12.50 -17.69 -15.04
C LYS A 268 13.99 -17.49 -14.75
N GLY A 269 14.44 -17.63 -13.51
CA GLY A 269 15.84 -17.43 -13.14
C GLY A 269 16.25 -15.96 -13.02
N PHE A 270 15.32 -15.08 -12.65
CA PHE A 270 15.57 -13.66 -12.40
C PHE A 270 15.02 -13.20 -11.05
N THR A 271 15.57 -12.13 -10.50
CA THR A 271 15.00 -11.42 -9.35
C THR A 271 14.74 -9.95 -9.73
N ILE A 272 13.57 -9.44 -9.38
CA ILE A 272 13.13 -8.07 -9.68
C ILE A 272 12.84 -7.35 -8.37
N ASN A 273 13.43 -6.18 -8.17
CA ASN A 273 13.08 -5.22 -7.13
C ASN A 273 12.73 -3.85 -7.74
N GLU A 274 12.57 -2.82 -6.92
CA GLU A 274 12.29 -1.45 -7.40
C GLU A 274 13.47 -0.76 -8.09
N TYR A 275 14.63 -1.41 -8.15
CA TYR A 275 15.86 -0.82 -8.67
C TYR A 275 16.32 -1.51 -9.96
N THR A 276 16.27 -2.84 -9.99
CA THR A 276 16.90 -3.64 -11.04
C THR A 276 16.17 -4.97 -11.25
N ILE A 277 16.35 -5.55 -12.44
CA ILE A 277 16.21 -6.97 -12.71
C ILE A 277 17.61 -7.60 -12.83
N ARG A 278 17.82 -8.72 -12.14
CA ARG A 278 19.12 -9.42 -12.12
C ARG A 278 18.92 -10.90 -12.43
N PRO A 279 19.83 -11.55 -13.17
CA PRO A 279 19.80 -13.00 -13.35
C PRO A 279 20.17 -13.69 -12.02
N LEU A 280 19.64 -14.89 -11.81
CA LEU A 280 20.04 -15.77 -10.74
C LEU A 280 21.04 -16.78 -11.28
N GLY A 281 22.25 -16.79 -10.73
CA GLY A 281 23.24 -17.81 -11.05
C GLY A 281 22.81 -19.20 -10.57
N VAL A 282 23.57 -20.23 -10.95
CA VAL A 282 23.31 -21.63 -10.57
C VAL A 282 23.23 -21.82 -9.04
N THR A 283 23.92 -20.96 -8.29
CA THR A 283 23.94 -20.92 -6.82
C THR A 283 22.73 -20.22 -6.20
N GLY A 284 21.87 -19.57 -7.00
CA GLY A 284 20.76 -18.73 -6.53
C GLY A 284 21.18 -17.32 -6.10
N VAL A 285 22.44 -16.94 -6.27
CA VAL A 285 22.94 -15.58 -6.02
C VAL A 285 22.57 -14.67 -7.20
N ALA A 286 22.09 -13.46 -6.89
CA ALA A 286 21.78 -12.45 -7.90
C ALA A 286 23.07 -11.93 -8.54
N GLY A 287 23.15 -12.00 -9.87
CA GLY A 287 24.22 -11.41 -10.65
C GLY A 287 24.06 -9.90 -10.85
N GLU A 288 24.76 -9.37 -11.85
CA GLU A 288 24.73 -7.94 -12.17
C GLU A 288 23.37 -7.46 -12.71
N PRO A 289 23.03 -6.17 -12.53
CA PRO A 289 21.85 -5.56 -13.14
C PRO A 289 21.86 -5.71 -14.66
N LEU A 290 20.73 -6.17 -15.23
CA LEU A 290 20.53 -6.18 -16.67
C LEU A 290 20.15 -4.76 -17.14
N PRO A 291 20.50 -4.39 -18.39
CA PRO A 291 20.09 -3.11 -18.95
C PRO A 291 18.56 -3.03 -19.09
N VAL A 292 17.97 -1.93 -18.62
CA VAL A 292 16.54 -1.66 -18.71
C VAL A 292 16.33 -0.22 -19.19
N ASP A 293 15.71 -0.08 -20.35
CA ASP A 293 15.43 1.23 -20.97
C ASP A 293 13.92 1.45 -21.25
N SER A 294 13.06 0.54 -20.76
CA SER A 294 11.61 0.71 -20.77
C SER A 294 10.93 -0.21 -19.74
N GLU A 295 9.63 -0.04 -19.50
CA GLU A 295 8.82 -0.99 -18.71
C GLU A 295 8.59 -2.34 -19.43
N LYS A 296 8.72 -2.40 -20.77
CA LYS A 296 8.36 -3.54 -21.62
C LYS A 296 9.49 -4.57 -21.76
#